data_AF-R6XIV1-F1
#
_entry.id   AF-R6XIV1-F1
#
_cell.length_a   1.000
_cell.length_b   1.000
_cell.length_c   1.000
_cell.angle_alpha   90.00
_cell.angle_beta   90.00
_cell.angle_gamma   90.00
#
_symmetry.space_group_name_H-M   'P 1'
#
loop_
_entity.id
_entity.type
_entity.pdbx_description
1 polymer ?
#
loop_
_entity_poly.entity_id
_entity_poly.type
_entity_poly.pdbx_seq_one_letter_code
_entity_poly.pdbx_strand_id
1 'polypeptide(L)'
;MNESTRYAMGIYQVAQLLSQALDYAGPVVNLLKQNNNGEQLVKAYESQVTQFQHFLEPNMPFARFCAANGEQGEKIFNHVKDIARDVYGIGRTEDSDTPFVSIVTNADSQKELRVETSLLVKYAGEIVSIHEVIIDILNGYINTFEKDGTLEPELKELFNSYDLFYRARSMHVVSSIISAKFIELNNVANSIRNAKRAQGVDVTSPEFNIHADPSIHFIDEELKNVIGLTFFIKSKIRNQDPTLLGLFDQFAEYLNYLNGSKKLEEGRTMQDVLNTLVSIFNAKGQEYTQAWLQNFNNMYQNLVKYEQEMRASQAPAPEAK
;
A
#
# COMPACT_ATOMS: atom_id res chain seq x y z
N MET A 1 -0.37 27.37 10.70
CA MET A 1 -1.27 26.22 10.87
C MET A 1 -2.54 26.69 11.55
N ASN A 2 -3.69 26.40 10.96
CA ASN A 2 -4.99 26.58 11.59
C ASN A 2 -5.56 25.23 12.11
N GLU A 3 -6.62 25.30 12.93
CA GLU A 3 -7.22 24.10 13.54
C GLU A 3 -7.79 23.13 12.49
N SER A 4 -8.30 23.64 11.38
CA SER A 4 -8.85 22.83 10.28
C SER A 4 -7.76 22.02 9.58
N THR A 5 -6.60 22.63 9.32
CA THR A 5 -5.40 21.95 8.81
C THR A 5 -4.90 20.90 9.79
N ARG A 6 -4.82 21.24 11.08
CA ARG A 6 -4.44 20.27 12.12
C ARG A 6 -5.37 19.05 12.12
N TYR A 7 -6.68 19.27 12.04
CA TYR A 7 -7.66 18.20 11.99
C TYR A 7 -7.48 17.31 10.74
N ALA A 8 -7.31 17.92 9.57
CA ALA A 8 -7.04 17.20 8.32
C ALA A 8 -5.72 16.40 8.41
N MET A 9 -4.69 16.96 9.03
CA MET A 9 -3.42 16.26 9.27
C MET A 9 -3.59 15.00 10.13
N GLY A 10 -4.49 15.00 11.12
CA GLY A 10 -4.77 13.79 11.91
C GLY A 10 -5.43 12.67 11.11
N ILE A 11 -6.28 13.00 10.13
CA ILE A 11 -6.84 12.01 9.18
C ILE A 11 -5.75 11.52 8.21
N TYR A 12 -4.91 12.44 7.74
CA TYR A 12 -3.80 12.15 6.83
C TYR A 12 -2.81 11.13 7.41
N GLN A 13 -2.56 11.14 8.71
CA GLN A 13 -1.71 10.13 9.37
C GLN A 13 -2.25 8.70 9.20
N VAL A 14 -3.57 8.52 9.19
CA VAL A 14 -4.18 7.21 8.91
C VAL A 14 -3.91 6.78 7.47
N ALA A 15 -4.01 7.70 6.50
CA ALA A 15 -3.64 7.40 5.11
C ALA A 15 -2.16 7.01 4.97
N GLN A 16 -1.27 7.67 5.70
CA GLN A 16 0.16 7.30 5.71
C GLN A 16 0.39 5.90 6.27
N LEU A 17 -0.24 5.55 7.38
CA LEU A 17 -0.11 4.22 7.98
C LEU A 17 -0.70 3.12 7.08
N LEU A 18 -1.82 3.39 6.40
CA LEU A 18 -2.36 2.49 5.37
C LEU A 18 -1.38 2.36 4.19
N SER A 19 -0.77 3.46 3.73
CA SER A 19 0.28 3.39 2.70
C SER A 19 1.50 2.59 3.15
N GLN A 20 1.83 2.60 4.45
CA GLN A 20 2.91 1.79 5.01
C GLN A 20 2.56 0.31 5.09
N ALA A 21 1.29 -0.02 5.36
CA ALA A 21 0.80 -1.38 5.35
C ALA A 21 1.02 -2.10 3.99
N LEU A 22 1.08 -1.35 2.88
CA LEU A 22 1.39 -1.91 1.56
C LEU A 22 2.79 -2.53 1.47
N ASP A 23 3.75 -2.11 2.30
CA ASP A 23 5.08 -2.72 2.29
C ASP A 23 5.03 -4.18 2.71
N TYR A 24 4.06 -4.53 3.55
CA TYR A 24 3.81 -5.91 3.97
C TYR A 24 3.04 -6.70 2.91
N ALA A 25 2.26 -6.03 2.05
CA ALA A 25 1.51 -6.60 0.94
C ALA A 25 2.38 -7.08 -0.24
N GLY A 26 3.70 -6.88 -0.20
CA GLY A 26 4.60 -7.22 -1.31
C GLY A 26 5.61 -8.33 -1.00
N PRO A 27 6.20 -8.95 -2.05
CA PRO A 27 7.48 -9.66 -1.98
C PRO A 27 8.64 -8.80 -1.42
N VAL A 28 8.42 -7.48 -1.34
CA VAL A 28 9.33 -6.48 -0.78
C VAL A 28 9.77 -6.84 0.64
N VAL A 29 8.92 -7.43 1.50
CA VAL A 29 9.38 -7.89 2.83
C VAL A 29 10.47 -8.96 2.72
N ASN A 30 10.35 -9.89 1.76
CA ASN A 30 11.37 -10.92 1.55
C ASN A 30 12.67 -10.32 0.99
N LEU A 31 12.59 -9.28 0.16
CA LEU A 31 13.75 -8.52 -0.32
C LEU A 31 14.39 -7.65 0.80
N LEU A 32 13.58 -7.07 1.69
CA LEU A 32 14.05 -6.30 2.86
C LEU A 32 14.72 -7.21 3.90
N LYS A 33 14.23 -8.45 4.06
CA LYS A 33 14.86 -9.50 4.89
C LYS A 33 16.23 -9.92 4.36
N GLN A 34 16.42 -9.99 3.04
CA GLN A 34 17.70 -10.36 2.42
C GLN A 34 18.82 -9.32 2.69
N ASN A 35 18.46 -8.09 3.08
CA ASN A 35 19.40 -7.02 3.42
C ASN A 35 19.79 -6.97 4.92
N ASN A 36 19.62 -8.07 5.67
CA ASN A 36 20.12 -8.28 7.06
C ASN A 36 19.60 -7.31 8.15
N ASN A 37 18.40 -6.72 8.00
CA ASN A 37 17.85 -5.77 8.98
C ASN A 37 16.56 -6.25 9.68
N GLY A 38 16.42 -7.56 9.94
CA GLY A 38 15.20 -8.14 10.54
C GLY A 38 14.73 -7.45 11.83
N GLU A 39 15.65 -7.13 12.74
CA GLU A 39 15.33 -6.43 13.99
C GLU A 39 14.81 -5.00 13.75
N GLN A 40 15.37 -4.27 12.77
CA GLN A 40 14.92 -2.92 12.43
C GLN A 40 13.51 -2.94 11.83
N LEU A 41 13.20 -3.96 11.02
CA LEU A 41 11.85 -4.14 10.45
C LEU A 41 10.82 -4.43 11.54
N VAL A 42 11.17 -5.27 12.53
CA VAL A 42 10.29 -5.53 13.68
C VAL A 42 10.07 -4.26 14.49
N LYS A 43 11.13 -3.48 14.79
CA LYS A 43 11.01 -2.20 15.51
C LYS A 43 10.14 -1.20 14.76
N ALA A 44 10.31 -1.10 13.44
CA ALA A 44 9.48 -0.23 12.60
C ALA A 44 8.01 -0.67 12.64
N TYR A 45 7.75 -1.97 12.53
CA TYR A 45 6.40 -2.54 12.67
C TYR A 45 5.79 -2.24 14.04
N GLU A 46 6.48 -2.53 15.14
CA GLU A 46 6.00 -2.28 16.51
C GLU A 46 5.72 -0.77 16.74
N SER A 47 6.53 0.12 16.15
CA SER A 47 6.27 1.56 16.16
C SER A 47 5.00 1.93 15.39
N GLN A 48 4.79 1.34 14.22
CA GLN A 48 3.58 1.57 13.41
C GLN A 48 2.33 1.05 14.12
N VAL A 49 2.39 -0.10 14.79
CA VAL A 49 1.30 -0.63 15.63
C VAL A 49 0.85 0.43 16.65
N THR A 50 1.82 1.02 17.36
CA THR A 50 1.55 2.03 18.41
C THR A 50 0.93 3.29 17.82
N GLN A 51 1.46 3.77 16.69
CA GLN A 51 0.93 4.95 16.00
C GLN A 51 -0.50 4.71 15.50
N PHE A 52 -0.75 3.56 14.87
CA PHE A 52 -2.06 3.22 14.35
C PHE A 52 -3.09 3.10 15.47
N GLN A 53 -2.75 2.47 16.59
CA GLN A 53 -3.61 2.43 17.78
C GLN A 53 -3.99 3.84 18.24
N HIS A 54 -3.01 4.74 18.36
CA HIS A 54 -3.26 6.11 18.78
C HIS A 54 -4.22 6.83 17.83
N PHE A 55 -4.00 6.79 16.51
CA PHE A 55 -4.86 7.49 15.55
C PHE A 55 -6.29 6.91 15.41
N LEU A 56 -6.55 5.73 15.97
CA LEU A 56 -7.88 5.13 16.07
C LEU A 56 -8.61 5.45 17.38
N GLU A 57 -7.99 6.16 18.32
CA GLU A 57 -8.64 6.55 19.58
C GLU A 57 -9.85 7.48 19.33
N PRO A 58 -10.95 7.37 20.11
CA PRO A 58 -12.20 8.11 19.86
C PRO A 58 -12.08 9.64 19.77
N ASN A 59 -11.07 10.21 20.42
CA ASN A 59 -10.80 11.65 20.43
C ASN A 59 -9.96 12.12 19.23
N MET A 60 -9.44 11.22 18.41
CA MET A 60 -8.61 11.57 17.27
C MET A 60 -9.42 11.99 16.05
N PRO A 61 -8.86 12.84 15.16
CA PRO A 61 -9.60 13.39 14.02
C PRO A 61 -10.30 12.35 13.15
N PHE A 62 -9.64 11.24 12.82
CA PHE A 62 -10.24 10.17 12.02
C PHE A 62 -11.45 9.52 12.70
N ALA A 63 -11.32 9.11 13.96
CA ALA A 63 -12.43 8.50 14.71
C ALA A 63 -13.61 9.47 14.85
N ARG A 64 -13.33 10.75 15.13
CA ARG A 64 -14.35 11.80 15.19
C ARG A 64 -15.06 12.02 13.86
N PHE A 65 -14.31 12.03 12.76
CA PHE A 65 -14.89 12.14 11.42
C PHE A 65 -15.87 10.99 11.17
N CYS A 66 -15.43 9.76 11.42
CA CYS A 66 -16.27 8.58 11.23
C CYS A 66 -17.53 8.63 12.09
N ALA A 67 -17.41 8.97 13.38
CA ALA A 67 -18.56 9.10 14.27
C ALA A 67 -19.56 10.18 13.81
N ALA A 68 -19.08 11.29 13.23
CA ALA A 68 -19.92 12.36 12.74
C ALA A 68 -20.67 12.02 11.43
N ASN A 69 -20.26 10.98 10.71
CA ASN A 69 -20.81 10.60 9.39
C ASN A 69 -21.73 9.37 9.43
N GLY A 70 -22.23 8.99 10.61
CA GLY A 70 -23.22 7.93 10.78
C GLY A 70 -22.77 6.57 10.23
N GLU A 71 -23.68 5.83 9.60
CA GLU A 71 -23.44 4.46 9.11
C GLU A 71 -22.27 4.37 8.12
N GLN A 72 -22.12 5.37 7.25
CA GLN A 72 -21.02 5.36 6.27
C GLN A 72 -19.67 5.55 6.96
N GLY A 73 -19.61 6.46 7.95
CA GLY A 73 -18.41 6.66 8.76
C GLY A 73 -18.07 5.43 9.60
N GLU A 74 -19.06 4.75 10.16
CA GLU A 74 -18.86 3.48 10.88
C GLU A 74 -18.27 2.38 9.98
N LYS A 75 -18.77 2.23 8.75
CA LYS A 75 -18.21 1.29 7.77
C LYS A 75 -16.75 1.58 7.46
N ILE A 76 -16.39 2.85 7.26
CA ILE A 76 -15.01 3.26 7.01
C ILE A 76 -14.12 2.95 8.21
N PHE A 77 -14.57 3.30 9.42
CA PHE A 77 -13.82 3.04 10.64
C PHE A 77 -13.59 1.55 10.87
N ASN A 78 -14.62 0.73 10.68
CA ASN A 78 -14.53 -0.72 10.85
C ASN A 78 -13.59 -1.34 9.82
N HIS A 79 -13.63 -0.91 8.55
CA HIS A 79 -12.71 -1.41 7.53
C HIS A 79 -11.25 -1.04 7.85
N VAL A 80 -10.97 0.18 8.31
CA VAL A 80 -9.63 0.57 8.79
C VAL A 80 -9.22 -0.26 10.01
N LYS A 81 -10.14 -0.52 10.94
CA LYS A 81 -9.90 -1.35 12.12
C LYS A 81 -9.62 -2.82 11.76
N ASP A 82 -10.31 -3.37 10.76
CA ASP A 82 -10.05 -4.72 10.25
C ASP A 82 -8.64 -4.82 9.66
N ILE A 83 -8.21 -3.83 8.87
CA ILE A 83 -6.83 -3.77 8.37
C ILE A 83 -5.84 -3.59 9.54
N ALA A 84 -6.13 -2.75 10.53
CA ALA A 84 -5.30 -2.59 11.72
C ALA A 84 -5.18 -3.90 12.52
N ARG A 85 -6.27 -4.67 12.61
CA ARG A 85 -6.25 -6.00 13.22
C ARG A 85 -5.42 -6.95 12.37
N ASP A 86 -5.66 -7.04 11.08
CA ASP A 86 -5.14 -8.12 10.23
C ASP A 86 -3.71 -7.88 9.75
N VAL A 87 -3.30 -6.62 9.62
CA VAL A 87 -1.92 -6.23 9.30
C VAL A 87 -1.11 -5.96 10.57
N TYR A 88 -1.66 -5.22 11.55
CA TYR A 88 -0.88 -4.75 12.71
C TYR A 88 -1.11 -5.52 14.01
N GLY A 89 -2.00 -6.52 14.02
CA GLY A 89 -2.27 -7.30 15.23
C GLY A 89 -3.09 -6.55 16.29
N ILE A 90 -3.63 -5.39 15.96
CA ILE A 90 -4.32 -4.53 16.92
C ILE A 90 -5.67 -5.14 17.30
N GLY A 91 -5.85 -5.43 18.59
CA GLY A 91 -7.11 -5.98 19.10
C GLY A 91 -7.38 -7.44 18.72
N ARG A 92 -6.35 -8.20 18.29
CA ARG A 92 -6.47 -9.65 18.13
C ARG A 92 -6.59 -10.34 19.48
N THR A 93 -7.49 -11.31 19.56
CA THR A 93 -7.53 -12.33 20.61
C THR A 93 -6.84 -13.61 20.10
N GLU A 94 -6.42 -14.51 20.99
CA GLU A 94 -5.68 -15.73 20.64
C GLU A 94 -6.44 -16.65 19.64
N ASP A 95 -7.77 -16.52 19.55
CA ASP A 95 -8.65 -17.28 18.65
C ASP A 95 -8.88 -16.63 17.27
N SER A 96 -8.23 -15.51 16.92
CA SER A 96 -8.45 -14.86 15.61
C SER A 96 -7.77 -15.60 14.46
N ASP A 97 -8.42 -15.64 13.30
CA ASP A 97 -7.93 -16.23 12.03
C ASP A 97 -6.46 -15.94 11.70
N THR A 98 -5.86 -16.76 10.83
CA THR A 98 -4.46 -16.61 10.40
C THR A 98 -4.22 -15.19 9.88
N PRO A 99 -3.41 -14.39 10.58
CA PRO A 99 -3.26 -12.99 10.26
C PRO A 99 -2.37 -12.75 9.04
N PHE A 100 -2.49 -11.56 8.45
CA PHE A 100 -1.64 -11.20 7.32
C PHE A 100 -0.18 -11.04 7.72
N VAL A 101 0.08 -10.35 8.83
CA VAL A 101 1.42 -10.19 9.40
C VAL A 101 1.44 -10.71 10.83
N SER A 102 2.51 -11.44 11.15
CA SER A 102 2.82 -11.98 12.47
C SER A 102 4.26 -11.67 12.84
N ILE A 103 4.53 -11.50 14.13
CA ILE A 103 5.90 -11.61 14.67
C ILE A 103 6.11 -13.08 15.03
N VAL A 104 7.14 -13.70 14.49
CA VAL A 104 7.58 -15.07 14.83
C VAL A 104 9.01 -15.04 15.35
N THR A 105 9.41 -16.10 16.06
CA THR A 105 10.78 -16.28 16.52
C THR A 105 11.49 -17.26 15.60
N ASN A 106 12.63 -16.85 15.03
CA ASN A 106 13.42 -17.70 14.15
C ASN A 106 14.29 -18.72 14.93
N ALA A 107 15.02 -19.57 14.22
CA ALA A 107 15.88 -20.61 14.81
C ALA A 107 16.96 -20.05 15.77
N ASP A 108 17.37 -18.80 15.59
CA ASP A 108 18.37 -18.09 16.40
C ASP A 108 17.73 -17.31 17.57
N SER A 109 16.46 -17.57 17.89
CA SER A 109 15.70 -16.87 18.93
C SER A 109 15.51 -15.37 18.69
N GLN A 110 15.62 -14.91 17.44
CA GLN A 110 15.38 -13.53 17.06
C GLN A 110 13.95 -13.34 16.52
N LYS A 111 13.33 -12.20 16.84
CA LYS A 111 12.03 -11.83 16.27
C LYS A 111 12.18 -11.51 14.77
N GLU A 112 11.25 -11.99 13.97
CA GLU A 112 11.10 -11.63 12.57
C GLU A 112 9.63 -11.44 12.20
N LEU A 113 9.36 -10.64 11.17
CA LEU A 113 8.02 -10.51 10.61
C LEU A 113 7.75 -11.66 9.62
N ARG A 114 6.65 -12.37 9.79
CA ARG A 114 6.12 -13.33 8.81
C ARG A 114 4.91 -12.71 8.12
N VAL A 115 4.88 -12.81 6.80
CA VAL A 115 3.75 -12.40 5.96
C VAL A 115 3.09 -13.65 5.39
N GLU A 116 1.76 -13.71 5.44
CA GLU A 116 0.97 -14.78 4.84
C GLU A 116 0.79 -14.52 3.33
N THR A 117 1.57 -15.22 2.51
CA THR A 117 1.64 -14.97 1.06
C THR A 117 0.33 -15.24 0.33
N SER A 118 -0.52 -16.13 0.85
CA SER A 118 -1.83 -16.42 0.25
C SER A 118 -2.80 -15.24 0.35
N LEU A 119 -2.54 -14.27 1.22
CA LEU A 119 -3.40 -13.11 1.45
C LEU A 119 -2.88 -11.82 0.79
N LEU A 120 -1.76 -11.87 0.05
CA LEU A 120 -1.12 -10.69 -0.56
C LEU A 120 -2.08 -9.91 -1.46
N VAL A 121 -2.76 -10.61 -2.38
CA VAL A 121 -3.67 -9.99 -3.35
C VAL A 121 -4.85 -9.34 -2.62
N LYS A 122 -5.42 -10.04 -1.63
CA LYS A 122 -6.51 -9.55 -0.80
C LYS A 122 -6.12 -8.24 -0.11
N TYR A 123 -5.06 -8.24 0.70
CA TYR A 123 -4.70 -7.06 1.49
C TYR A 123 -4.14 -5.92 0.64
N ALA A 124 -3.43 -6.20 -0.46
CA ALA A 124 -3.07 -5.14 -1.41
C ALA A 124 -4.32 -4.41 -1.93
N GLY A 125 -5.36 -5.16 -2.32
CA GLY A 125 -6.64 -4.60 -2.76
C GLY A 125 -7.38 -3.83 -1.67
N GLU A 126 -7.52 -4.41 -0.48
CA GLU A 126 -8.21 -3.78 0.66
C GLU A 126 -7.50 -2.49 1.10
N ILE A 127 -6.18 -2.53 1.28
CA ILE A 127 -5.37 -1.39 1.71
C ILE A 127 -5.44 -0.25 0.68
N VAL A 128 -5.24 -0.54 -0.62
CA VAL A 128 -5.36 0.47 -1.68
C VAL A 128 -6.77 1.06 -1.70
N SER A 129 -7.80 0.23 -1.59
CA SER A 129 -9.20 0.69 -1.65
C SER A 129 -9.55 1.61 -0.49
N ILE A 130 -9.25 1.22 0.76
CA ILE A 130 -9.55 2.05 1.91
C ILE A 130 -8.69 3.31 1.93
N HIS A 131 -7.43 3.23 1.47
CA HIS A 131 -6.55 4.38 1.36
C HIS A 131 -7.17 5.45 0.47
N GLU A 132 -7.67 5.06 -0.71
CA GLU A 132 -8.33 6.00 -1.62
C GLU A 132 -9.57 6.64 -1.01
N VAL A 133 -10.32 5.92 -0.20
CA VAL A 133 -11.45 6.49 0.56
C VAL A 133 -10.96 7.56 1.55
N ILE A 134 -9.87 7.31 2.27
CA ILE A 134 -9.28 8.33 3.16
C ILE A 134 -8.79 9.54 2.36
N ILE A 135 -8.19 9.33 1.19
CA ILE A 135 -7.76 10.44 0.32
C ILE A 135 -8.96 11.22 -0.24
N ASP A 136 -10.07 10.55 -0.59
CA ASP A 136 -11.30 11.23 -1.01
C ASP A 136 -11.86 12.12 0.12
N ILE A 137 -11.84 11.64 1.37
CA ILE A 137 -12.21 12.44 2.55
C ILE A 137 -11.31 13.68 2.68
N LEU A 138 -10.00 13.49 2.59
CA LEU A 138 -9.04 14.59 2.72
C LEU A 138 -9.20 15.62 1.59
N ASN A 139 -9.46 15.19 0.35
CA ASN A 139 -9.77 16.13 -0.73
C ASN A 139 -11.06 16.91 -0.49
N GLY A 140 -12.07 16.29 0.15
CA GLY A 140 -13.26 17.01 0.61
C GLY A 140 -12.90 18.18 1.53
N TYR A 141 -11.96 17.99 2.46
CA TYR A 141 -11.43 19.05 3.31
C TYR A 141 -10.66 20.10 2.51
N ILE A 142 -9.74 19.70 1.63
CA ILE A 142 -8.96 20.64 0.79
C ILE A 142 -9.88 21.54 -0.04
N ASN A 143 -10.90 20.96 -0.69
CA ASN A 143 -11.86 21.71 -1.49
C ASN A 143 -12.67 22.69 -0.64
N THR A 144 -13.04 22.30 0.58
CA THR A 144 -13.75 23.17 1.52
C THR A 144 -12.85 24.34 1.95
N PHE A 145 -11.60 24.07 2.32
CA PHE A 145 -10.65 25.11 2.72
C PHE A 145 -10.33 26.07 1.58
N GLU A 146 -10.24 25.58 0.35
CA GLU A 146 -10.03 26.43 -0.83
C GLU A 146 -11.22 27.36 -1.07
N LYS A 147 -12.44 26.82 -0.99
CA LYS A 147 -13.68 27.61 -1.12
C LYS A 147 -13.81 28.67 -0.03
N ASP A 148 -13.41 28.34 1.19
CA ASP A 148 -13.49 29.24 2.34
C ASP A 148 -12.29 30.20 2.44
N GLY A 149 -11.31 30.09 1.54
CA GLY A 149 -10.10 30.94 1.55
C GLY A 149 -9.16 30.67 2.73
N THR A 150 -9.24 29.48 3.34
CA THR A 150 -8.47 29.07 4.53
C THR A 150 -7.42 27.99 4.23
N LEU A 151 -7.31 27.54 2.98
CA LEU A 151 -6.34 26.54 2.57
C LEU A 151 -4.90 27.08 2.70
N GLU A 152 -4.13 26.44 3.58
CA GLU A 152 -2.71 26.72 3.72
C GLU A 152 -1.93 26.13 2.54
N PRO A 153 -1.07 26.91 1.84
CA PRO A 153 -0.32 26.45 0.68
C PRO A 153 0.50 25.18 0.92
N GLU A 154 1.13 25.08 2.08
CA GLU A 154 1.96 23.94 2.47
C GLU A 154 1.13 22.64 2.58
N LEU A 155 -0.16 22.74 2.91
CA LEU A 155 -1.07 21.60 2.92
C LEU A 155 -1.33 21.14 1.49
N LYS A 156 -1.62 22.06 0.58
CA LYS A 156 -1.82 21.74 -0.84
C LYS A 156 -0.58 21.08 -1.46
N GLU A 157 0.61 21.61 -1.16
CA GLU A 157 1.89 21.04 -1.61
C GLU A 157 2.15 19.64 -1.05
N LEU A 158 1.86 19.42 0.23
CA LEU A 158 1.94 18.10 0.85
C LEU A 158 1.05 17.08 0.12
N PHE A 159 -0.21 17.41 -0.15
CA PHE A 159 -1.13 16.50 -0.84
C PHE A 159 -0.72 16.22 -2.29
N ASN A 160 -0.28 17.24 -3.03
CA ASN A 160 0.18 17.07 -4.41
C ASN A 160 1.42 16.17 -4.51
N SER A 161 2.39 16.36 -3.61
CA SER A 161 3.59 15.51 -3.56
C SER A 161 3.30 14.11 -3.01
N TYR A 162 2.38 13.99 -2.06
CA TYR A 162 1.94 12.72 -1.53
C TYR A 162 1.24 11.84 -2.58
N ASP A 163 0.40 12.41 -3.47
CA ASP A 163 -0.21 11.64 -4.55
C ASP A 163 0.88 10.99 -5.42
N LEU A 164 1.86 11.76 -5.91
CA LEU A 164 2.96 11.20 -6.73
C LEU A 164 3.74 10.09 -6.00
N PHE A 165 4.10 10.35 -4.73
CA PHE A 165 4.77 9.38 -3.88
C PHE A 165 3.95 8.09 -3.72
N TYR A 166 2.68 8.22 -3.36
CA TYR A 166 1.80 7.08 -3.10
C TYR A 166 1.56 6.25 -4.37
N ARG A 167 1.36 6.90 -5.53
CA ARG A 167 1.15 6.20 -6.81
C ARG A 167 2.38 5.38 -7.18
N ALA A 168 3.59 5.95 -7.08
CA ALA A 168 4.81 5.21 -7.37
C ALA A 168 5.03 4.05 -6.39
N ARG A 169 4.79 4.29 -5.09
CA ARG A 169 4.93 3.27 -4.05
C ARG A 169 3.95 2.12 -4.21
N SER A 170 2.65 2.42 -4.32
CA SER A 170 1.61 1.41 -4.51
C SER A 170 1.84 0.61 -5.79
N MET A 171 2.21 1.28 -6.89
CA MET A 171 2.54 0.59 -8.13
C MET A 171 3.79 -0.28 -8.03
N HIS A 172 4.82 0.10 -7.28
CA HIS A 172 5.96 -0.78 -7.04
C HIS A 172 5.53 -2.09 -6.34
N VAL A 173 4.68 -2.00 -5.32
CA VAL A 173 4.12 -3.17 -4.63
C VAL A 173 3.28 -4.03 -5.58
N VAL A 174 2.33 -3.42 -6.29
CA VAL A 174 1.45 -4.12 -7.25
C VAL A 174 2.24 -4.80 -8.36
N SER A 175 3.26 -4.14 -8.91
CA SER A 175 4.17 -4.69 -9.92
C SER A 175 4.92 -5.92 -9.39
N SER A 176 5.34 -5.87 -8.11
CA SER A 176 6.03 -6.97 -7.45
C SER A 176 5.10 -8.17 -7.23
N ILE A 177 3.84 -7.93 -6.84
CA ILE A 177 2.84 -9.00 -6.71
C ILE A 177 2.54 -9.64 -8.08
N ILE A 178 2.35 -8.84 -9.13
CA ILE A 178 2.14 -9.34 -10.50
C ILE A 178 3.30 -10.23 -10.92
N SER A 179 4.54 -9.78 -10.69
CA SER A 179 5.73 -10.56 -11.00
C SER A 179 5.77 -11.90 -10.25
N ALA A 180 5.52 -11.88 -8.94
CA ALA A 180 5.49 -13.09 -8.12
C ALA A 180 4.40 -14.07 -8.57
N LYS A 181 3.18 -13.58 -8.84
CA LYS A 181 2.06 -14.41 -9.31
C LYS A 181 2.28 -14.96 -10.71
N PHE A 182 2.93 -14.21 -11.59
CA PHE A 182 3.30 -14.71 -12.90
C PHE A 182 4.37 -15.81 -12.83
N ILE A 183 5.35 -15.69 -11.93
CA ILE A 183 6.33 -16.75 -11.67
C ILE A 183 5.63 -18.00 -11.11
N GLU A 184 4.72 -17.82 -10.15
CA GLU A 184 3.91 -18.91 -9.58
C GLU A 184 3.13 -19.65 -10.66
N LEU A 185 2.39 -18.91 -11.50
CA LEU A 185 1.64 -19.45 -12.63
C LEU A 185 2.51 -20.31 -13.55
N ASN A 186 3.68 -19.79 -13.95
CA ASN A 186 4.59 -20.53 -14.83
C ASN A 186 5.15 -21.80 -14.20
N ASN A 187 5.49 -21.75 -12.91
CA ASN A 187 5.99 -22.92 -12.19
C ASN A 187 4.93 -24.01 -12.07
N VAL A 188 3.71 -23.64 -11.69
CA VAL A 188 2.56 -24.56 -11.60
C VAL A 188 2.23 -25.15 -12.97
N ALA A 189 2.18 -24.29 -14.00
CA ALA A 189 1.94 -24.72 -15.38
C ALA A 189 2.97 -25.74 -15.86
N ASN A 190 4.26 -25.50 -15.61
CA ASN A 190 5.33 -26.41 -16.00
C ASN A 190 5.26 -27.74 -15.23
N SER A 191 4.94 -27.70 -13.94
CA SER A 191 4.73 -28.90 -13.12
C SER A 191 3.59 -29.77 -13.69
N ILE A 192 2.45 -29.16 -13.99
CA ILE A 192 1.29 -29.84 -14.59
C ILE A 192 1.65 -30.43 -15.96
N ARG A 193 2.29 -29.66 -16.84
CA ARG A 193 2.73 -30.15 -18.16
C ARG A 193 3.65 -31.37 -18.02
N ASN A 194 4.60 -31.34 -17.11
CA ASN A 194 5.53 -32.44 -16.89
C ASN A 194 4.82 -33.69 -16.35
N ALA A 195 3.90 -33.53 -15.40
CA ALA A 195 3.08 -34.63 -14.89
C ALA A 195 2.20 -35.25 -15.98
N LYS A 196 1.59 -34.43 -16.84
CA LYS A 196 0.76 -34.88 -17.98
C LYS A 196 1.58 -35.60 -19.05
N ARG A 197 2.78 -35.10 -19.38
CA ARG A 197 3.74 -35.80 -20.25
C ARG A 197 4.11 -37.18 -19.70
N ALA A 198 4.37 -37.28 -18.40
CA ALA A 198 4.67 -38.57 -17.75
C ALA A 198 3.49 -39.55 -17.80
N GLN A 199 2.25 -39.06 -17.94
CA GLN A 199 1.03 -39.84 -18.16
C GLN A 199 0.76 -40.16 -19.64
N GLY A 200 1.65 -39.78 -20.56
CA GLY A 200 1.50 -40.01 -22.00
C GLY A 200 0.59 -39.00 -22.73
N VAL A 201 0.22 -37.89 -22.08
CA VAL A 201 -0.57 -36.82 -22.70
C VAL A 201 0.32 -35.93 -23.57
N ASP A 202 -0.08 -35.69 -24.81
CA ASP A 202 0.56 -34.70 -25.68
C ASP A 202 0.18 -33.27 -25.27
N VAL A 203 1.03 -32.64 -24.46
CA VAL A 203 0.85 -31.27 -23.99
C VAL A 203 1.17 -30.19 -25.04
N THR A 204 1.56 -30.59 -26.26
CA THR A 204 1.76 -29.69 -27.40
C THR A 204 0.57 -29.65 -28.35
N SER A 205 -0.39 -30.56 -28.16
CA SER A 205 -1.64 -30.59 -28.92
C SER A 205 -2.47 -29.33 -28.68
N PRO A 206 -3.11 -28.75 -29.71
CA PRO A 206 -4.07 -27.66 -29.55
C PRO A 206 -5.26 -27.98 -28.62
N GLU A 207 -5.55 -29.27 -28.42
CA GLU A 207 -6.62 -29.74 -27.51
C GLU A 207 -6.20 -29.67 -26.03
N PHE A 208 -4.89 -29.62 -25.75
CA PHE A 208 -4.39 -29.49 -24.38
C PHE A 208 -4.54 -28.05 -23.90
N ASN A 209 -5.60 -27.79 -23.12
CA ASN A 209 -5.81 -26.49 -22.49
C ASN A 209 -5.33 -26.49 -21.04
N ILE A 210 -4.19 -25.85 -20.79
CA ILE A 210 -3.63 -25.72 -19.44
C ILE A 210 -4.50 -24.86 -18.51
N HIS A 211 -5.24 -23.90 -19.05
CA HIS A 211 -6.11 -23.01 -18.29
C HIS A 211 -7.40 -23.69 -17.81
N ALA A 212 -7.64 -24.95 -18.20
CA ALA A 212 -8.72 -25.77 -17.65
C ALA A 212 -8.38 -26.38 -16.28
N ASP A 213 -7.11 -26.35 -15.86
CA ASP A 213 -6.71 -26.84 -14.53
C ASP A 213 -7.18 -25.87 -13.43
N PRO A 214 -7.89 -26.34 -12.38
CA PRO A 214 -8.38 -25.46 -11.31
C PRO A 214 -7.29 -24.64 -10.62
N SER A 215 -6.08 -25.20 -10.50
CA SER A 215 -4.94 -24.52 -9.86
C SER A 215 -4.44 -23.34 -10.70
N ILE A 216 -4.47 -23.49 -12.03
CA ILE A 216 -4.15 -22.41 -12.98
C ILE A 216 -5.23 -21.34 -12.94
N HIS A 217 -6.51 -21.75 -12.95
CA HIS A 217 -7.62 -20.81 -12.92
C HIS A 217 -7.58 -19.91 -11.67
N PHE A 218 -7.28 -20.47 -10.50
CA PHE A 218 -7.16 -19.69 -9.27
C PHE A 218 -6.08 -18.60 -9.37
N ILE A 219 -4.89 -18.95 -9.86
CA ILE A 219 -3.77 -17.99 -10.00
C ILE A 219 -4.08 -16.96 -11.09
N ASP A 220 -4.72 -17.36 -12.19
CA ASP A 220 -5.14 -16.44 -13.25
C ASP A 220 -6.14 -15.40 -12.74
N GLU A 221 -7.12 -15.78 -11.90
CA GLU A 221 -8.06 -14.84 -11.29
C GLU A 221 -7.36 -13.89 -10.32
N GLU A 222 -6.44 -14.38 -9.49
CA GLU A 222 -5.61 -13.53 -8.63
C GLU A 222 -4.79 -12.53 -9.45
N LEU A 223 -4.16 -12.98 -10.55
CA LEU A 223 -3.37 -12.13 -11.43
C LEU A 223 -4.24 -11.06 -12.10
N LYS A 224 -5.44 -11.42 -12.57
CA LYS A 224 -6.42 -10.46 -13.12
C LYS A 224 -6.82 -9.42 -12.08
N ASN A 225 -7.06 -9.82 -10.83
CA ASN A 225 -7.42 -8.91 -9.76
C ASN A 225 -6.31 -7.88 -9.49
N VAL A 226 -5.05 -8.32 -9.43
CA VAL A 226 -3.91 -7.41 -9.19
C VAL A 226 -3.64 -6.52 -10.41
N ILE A 227 -3.82 -7.03 -11.63
CA ILE A 227 -3.77 -6.19 -12.85
C ILE A 227 -4.90 -5.15 -12.82
N GLY A 228 -6.11 -5.54 -12.44
CA GLY A 228 -7.25 -4.64 -12.23
C GLY A 228 -6.93 -3.53 -11.23
N LEU A 229 -6.21 -3.87 -10.16
CA LEU A 229 -5.76 -2.90 -9.15
C LEU A 229 -4.85 -1.81 -9.74
N THR A 230 -4.03 -2.14 -10.74
CA THR A 230 -3.23 -1.13 -11.46
C THR A 230 -4.12 -0.07 -12.12
N PHE A 231 -5.17 -0.52 -12.83
CA PHE A 231 -6.08 0.39 -13.50
C PHE A 231 -6.91 1.20 -12.50
N PHE A 232 -7.29 0.59 -11.38
CA PHE A 232 -7.93 1.30 -10.27
C PHE A 232 -7.03 2.42 -9.73
N ILE A 233 -5.77 2.12 -9.40
CA ILE A 233 -4.80 3.12 -8.93
C ILE A 233 -4.62 4.25 -9.96
N LYS A 234 -4.49 3.91 -11.25
CA LYS A 234 -4.39 4.91 -12.34
C LYS A 234 -5.61 5.81 -12.39
N SER A 235 -6.81 5.25 -12.24
CA SER A 235 -8.07 6.01 -12.28
C SER A 235 -8.23 7.01 -11.12
N LYS A 236 -7.42 6.86 -10.07
CA LYS A 236 -7.45 7.68 -8.85
C LYS A 236 -6.32 8.72 -8.80
N ILE A 237 -5.50 8.83 -9.84
CA ILE A 237 -4.46 9.86 -9.95
C ILE A 237 -5.13 11.24 -9.95
N ARG A 238 -4.72 12.10 -9.01
CA ARG A 238 -5.24 13.47 -8.87
C ARG A 238 -4.25 14.47 -9.43
N ASN A 239 -2.96 14.24 -9.20
CA ASN A 239 -1.88 15.01 -9.80
C ASN A 239 -1.57 14.48 -11.21
N GLN A 240 -1.95 15.23 -12.25
CA GLN A 240 -1.78 14.88 -13.66
C GLN A 240 -0.34 15.09 -14.16
N ASP A 241 0.64 14.68 -13.35
CA ASP A 241 2.06 14.74 -13.72
C ASP A 241 2.32 13.85 -14.95
N PRO A 242 2.82 14.42 -16.08
CA PRO A 242 3.02 13.65 -17.30
C PRO A 242 4.05 12.53 -17.16
N THR A 243 5.03 12.69 -16.26
CA THR A 243 6.06 11.67 -16.02
C THR A 243 5.42 10.44 -15.38
N LEU A 244 4.63 10.63 -14.32
CA LEU A 244 3.89 9.56 -13.67
C LEU A 244 2.95 8.86 -14.65
N LEU A 245 2.16 9.61 -15.42
CA LEU A 245 1.24 9.04 -16.42
C LEU A 245 1.99 8.20 -17.47
N GLY A 246 3.15 8.68 -17.93
CA GLY A 246 4.02 7.92 -18.83
C GLY A 246 4.53 6.60 -18.24
N LEU A 247 4.79 6.54 -16.92
CA LEU A 247 5.17 5.28 -16.25
C LEU A 247 4.01 4.27 -16.25
N PHE A 248 2.77 4.72 -16.09
CA PHE A 248 1.60 3.84 -16.21
C PHE A 248 1.41 3.32 -17.64
N ASP A 249 1.67 4.15 -18.64
CA ASP A 249 1.59 3.72 -20.05
C ASP A 249 2.69 2.71 -20.39
N GLN A 250 3.92 2.95 -19.91
CA GLN A 250 5.01 1.99 -19.99
C GLN A 250 4.67 0.68 -19.28
N PHE A 251 4.08 0.74 -18.09
CA PHE A 251 3.65 -0.45 -17.35
C PHE A 251 2.61 -1.27 -18.15
N ALA A 252 1.60 -0.60 -18.70
CA ALA A 252 0.58 -1.25 -19.52
C ALA A 252 1.18 -1.90 -20.78
N GLU A 253 2.19 -1.29 -21.38
CA GLU A 253 2.93 -1.89 -22.49
C GLU A 253 3.61 -3.20 -22.07
N TYR A 254 4.22 -3.22 -20.87
CA TYR A 254 4.92 -4.40 -20.37
C TYR A 254 3.98 -5.55 -20.03
N LEU A 255 2.73 -5.28 -19.62
CA LEU A 255 1.73 -6.32 -19.45
C LEU A 255 1.44 -7.09 -20.75
N ASN A 256 1.65 -6.48 -21.93
CA ASN A 256 1.47 -7.17 -23.20
C ASN A 256 2.52 -8.26 -23.45
N TYR A 257 3.69 -8.19 -22.82
CA TYR A 257 4.63 -9.31 -22.84
C TYR A 257 4.12 -10.49 -22.00
N LEU A 258 3.48 -10.21 -20.86
CA LEU A 258 2.99 -11.24 -19.93
C LEU A 258 1.77 -11.99 -20.51
N ASN A 259 0.86 -11.28 -21.18
CA ASN A 259 -0.31 -11.90 -21.81
C ASN A 259 0.00 -12.51 -23.20
N GLY A 260 1.26 -12.44 -23.66
CA GLY A 260 1.71 -13.00 -24.93
C GLY A 260 1.33 -12.21 -26.18
N SER A 261 0.65 -11.07 -26.05
CA SER A 261 0.28 -10.20 -27.19
C SER A 261 1.50 -9.52 -27.80
N LYS A 262 2.57 -9.34 -27.04
CA LYS A 262 3.85 -8.80 -27.49
C LYS A 262 4.93 -9.88 -27.37
N LYS A 263 5.66 -10.13 -28.46
CA LYS A 263 6.82 -11.04 -28.46
C LYS A 263 7.98 -10.42 -27.73
N LEU A 264 8.76 -11.24 -27.01
CA LEU A 264 10.02 -10.81 -26.42
C LEU A 264 10.99 -10.33 -27.50
N GLU A 265 11.71 -9.26 -27.21
CA GLU A 265 12.79 -8.74 -28.03
C GLU A 265 13.94 -9.76 -28.10
N GLU A 266 14.72 -9.73 -29.20
CA GLU A 266 15.85 -10.66 -29.38
C GLU A 266 16.86 -10.53 -28.23
N GLY A 267 17.24 -11.65 -27.63
CA GLY A 267 18.17 -11.70 -26.48
C GLY A 267 17.55 -11.36 -25.13
N ARG A 268 16.28 -10.91 -25.07
CA ARG A 268 15.60 -10.57 -23.82
C ARG A 268 14.86 -11.77 -23.22
N THR A 269 15.04 -12.00 -21.92
CA THR A 269 14.32 -13.07 -21.22
C THR A 269 13.03 -12.56 -20.58
N MET A 270 12.13 -13.48 -20.24
CA MET A 270 10.93 -13.14 -19.46
C MET A 270 11.31 -12.61 -18.06
N GLN A 271 12.41 -13.10 -17.47
CA GLN A 271 12.91 -12.58 -16.20
C GLN A 271 13.31 -11.11 -16.33
N ASP A 272 13.92 -10.70 -17.44
CA ASP A 272 14.26 -9.29 -17.69
C ASP A 272 13.01 -8.41 -17.81
N VAL A 273 11.95 -8.92 -18.45
CA VAL A 273 10.65 -8.24 -18.53
C VAL A 273 10.07 -8.04 -17.12
N LEU A 274 10.06 -9.09 -16.30
CA LEU A 274 9.54 -9.03 -14.92
C LEU A 274 10.37 -8.07 -14.05
N ASN A 275 11.70 -8.12 -14.14
CA ASN A 275 12.59 -7.21 -13.42
C ASN A 275 12.38 -5.74 -13.86
N THR A 276 12.12 -5.52 -15.15
CA THR A 276 11.79 -4.19 -15.66
C THR A 276 10.44 -3.73 -15.13
N LEU A 277 9.41 -4.58 -15.20
CA LEU A 277 8.07 -4.29 -14.70
C LEU A 277 8.11 -3.80 -13.24
N VAL A 278 8.86 -4.49 -12.37
CA VAL A 278 9.03 -4.12 -10.95
C VAL A 278 9.79 -2.80 -10.76
N SER A 279 10.68 -2.43 -11.70
CA SER A 279 11.55 -1.25 -11.58
C SER A 279 11.03 0.01 -12.28
N ILE A 280 9.98 -0.07 -13.12
CA ILE A 280 9.38 1.07 -13.83
C ILE A 280 9.14 2.25 -12.88
N PHE A 281 8.52 1.99 -11.73
CA PHE A 281 8.20 3.02 -10.75
C PHE A 281 9.33 3.35 -9.78
N ASN A 282 10.40 2.53 -9.72
CA ASN A 282 11.50 2.74 -8.76
C ASN A 282 12.36 3.94 -9.11
N ALA A 283 12.65 4.13 -10.40
CA ALA A 283 13.55 5.21 -10.86
C ALA A 283 13.03 6.59 -10.45
N LYS A 284 11.71 6.81 -10.53
CA LYS A 284 11.07 8.06 -10.09
C LYS A 284 10.52 8.03 -8.67
N GLY A 285 10.24 6.85 -8.14
CA GLY A 285 9.73 6.69 -6.77
C GLY A 285 10.65 7.29 -5.71
N GLN A 286 11.97 7.26 -5.89
CA GLN A 286 12.91 7.90 -4.96
C GLN A 286 12.77 9.42 -4.96
N GLU A 287 12.66 10.05 -6.13
CA GLU A 287 12.49 11.50 -6.28
C GLU A 287 11.15 11.94 -5.66
N TYR A 288 10.06 11.24 -5.95
CA TYR A 288 8.76 11.53 -5.35
C TYR A 288 8.76 11.33 -3.84
N THR A 289 9.47 10.31 -3.34
CA THR A 289 9.64 10.09 -1.89
C THR A 289 10.37 11.26 -1.25
N GLN A 290 11.46 11.76 -1.85
CA GLN A 290 12.22 12.89 -1.31
C GLN A 290 11.39 14.17 -1.30
N ALA A 291 10.69 14.48 -2.41
CA ALA A 291 9.83 15.66 -2.50
C ALA A 291 8.70 15.61 -1.46
N TRP A 292 8.04 14.46 -1.32
CA TRP A 292 7.03 14.26 -0.29
C TRP A 292 7.60 14.39 1.12
N LEU A 293 8.74 13.77 1.43
CA LEU A 293 9.37 13.84 2.74
C LEU A 293 9.73 15.28 3.13
N GLN A 294 10.22 16.08 2.19
CA GLN A 294 10.50 17.50 2.43
C GLN A 294 9.23 18.25 2.85
N ASN A 295 8.14 18.11 2.08
CA ASN A 295 6.87 18.76 2.36
C ASN A 295 6.23 18.24 3.66
N PHE A 296 6.33 16.94 3.90
CA PHE A 296 5.86 16.30 5.13
C PHE A 296 6.59 16.85 6.35
N ASN A 297 7.92 16.92 6.30
CA ASN A 297 8.73 17.43 7.40
C ASN A 297 8.40 18.90 7.70
N ASN A 298 8.25 19.73 6.66
CA ASN A 298 7.83 21.13 6.83
C ASN A 298 6.46 21.22 7.52
N MET A 299 5.48 20.44 7.06
CA MET A 299 4.15 20.40 7.66
C MET A 299 4.17 19.87 9.10
N TYR A 300 4.97 18.85 9.36
CA TYR A 300 5.13 18.26 10.69
C TYR A 300 5.74 19.26 11.68
N GLN A 301 6.76 20.03 11.28
CA GLN A 301 7.32 21.09 12.14
C GLN A 301 6.27 22.16 12.45
N ASN A 302 5.45 22.56 11.47
CA ASN A 302 4.34 23.48 11.68
C ASN A 302 3.31 22.93 12.68
N LEU A 303 2.99 21.63 12.58
CA LEU A 303 2.09 20.95 13.50
C LEU A 303 2.66 20.90 14.93
N VAL A 304 3.94 20.54 15.08
CA VAL A 304 4.61 20.50 16.38
C VAL A 304 4.59 21.89 17.03
N LYS A 305 4.91 22.93 16.29
CA LYS A 305 4.89 24.31 16.78
C LYS A 305 3.47 24.71 17.23
N TYR A 306 2.46 24.43 16.41
CA TYR A 306 1.06 24.70 16.75
C TYR A 306 0.62 23.99 18.04
N GLU A 307 0.96 22.70 18.19
CA GLU A 307 0.66 21.91 19.38
C GLU A 307 1.38 22.40 20.65
N GLN A 308 2.58 22.97 20.50
CA GLN A 308 3.32 23.59 21.61
C GLN A 308 2.66 24.90 22.03
N GLU A 309 2.29 25.76 21.08
CA GLU A 309 1.60 27.02 21.35
C GLU A 309 0.22 26.80 21.99
N MET A 310 -0.54 25.84 21.49
CA MET A 310 -1.81 25.40 22.08
C MET A 310 -1.64 24.94 23.53
N ARG A 311 -0.68 24.06 23.82
CA ARG A 311 -0.39 23.61 25.18
C ARG A 311 0.04 24.74 26.10
N ALA A 312 0.86 25.67 25.62
CA ALA A 312 1.27 26.84 26.40
C ALA A 312 0.09 27.77 26.71
N SER A 313 -0.84 27.94 25.77
CA SER A 313 -2.05 28.77 25.95
C SER A 313 -3.08 28.15 26.91
N GLN A 314 -3.04 26.83 27.08
CA GLN A 314 -3.93 26.07 27.97
C GLN A 314 -3.29 25.78 29.34
N ALA A 315 -2.02 26.14 29.55
CA ALA A 315 -1.36 25.98 30.83
C ALA A 315 -1.97 26.96 31.86
N PRO A 316 -2.34 26.51 33.07
CA PRO A 316 -2.85 27.39 34.10
C PRO A 316 -1.82 28.47 34.42
N ALA A 317 -2.27 29.72 34.56
CA ALA A 317 -1.40 30.84 34.93
C ALA A 317 -0.65 30.48 36.23
N PRO A 318 0.67 30.76 36.32
CA PRO A 318 1.42 30.45 37.53
C PRO A 318 0.77 31.18 38.71
N GLU A 319 0.44 30.44 39.77
CA GLU A 319 -0.07 31.00 41.01
C GLU A 319 0.90 32.08 41.48
N ALA A 320 0.41 33.33 41.55
CA ALA A 320 1.16 34.45 42.10
C ALA A 320 1.47 34.14 43.56
N LYS A 321 2.75 33.98 43.89
CA LYS A 321 3.26 33.88 45.26
C LYS A 321 3.21 35.24 45.95
#